data_AF-A0AAU3MX00-F1
#
_entry.id   AF-A0AAU3MX00-F1
#
_cell.length_a   1.000
_cell.length_b   1.000
_cell.length_c   1.000
_cell.angle_alpha   90.00
_cell.angle_beta   90.00
_cell.angle_gamma   90.00
#
_symmetry.space_group_name_H-M   'P 1'
#
loop_
_entity.id
_entity.type
_entity.pdbx_description
1 polymer ?
#
loop_
_entity_poly.entity_id
_entity_poly.type
_entity_poly.pdbx_seq_one_letter_code
_entity_poly.pdbx_strand_id
1 'polypeptide(L)'
;MDIFEWGPLLKRWSEEWLEGLAAEEPEEFAELDEEIVRGRWLGFGPADPAGMTALEERVRAQGIDVPLPPSLRSFLETTDGWRHAGGFVYLLAGTDSIASYGDPYGLQAMYEEHLDQDPTEEEVLRAGMWGRALQLSLDSDMTDVLLDPGDVGADGEWAVYVYHGWGGELPDRYDSFRAFMEGMYKEFYRLGGGHSGFENVVTRELDAEVEQARLACLRGELDAALAVLGGAGELGRPRAVLLASQLRALLDGRGWVPVDPRMDDPLYAGEVLPLKVRDHLREYRRDDTFVLGPVTEDYARDRERAGAVLEQIRQRTYEYTSPGPFGRAVEEARELARWGDTDGAWRVLAAAVPHWEPYREDHVAPFGLLGDPLLGLLITPERGRQLLMTPRAGQAGAIPTPVAVEGETVRDGLAWLTHRQPSVELRRDAYRFVLVEGIRPDELVERFGTGPLELVASERDFWDLPFSRERERRGSVARIGALDGWSFAFESARRPGFDRARLTHPGTGLSRGTRALTVWWEPGLFHFACAEDGEQRYAFTVHEAERHRTGDIPDELSPDHLFPDPAGPATDLSDESRALDAIATTFGVSLPQFALDHGRLPTLPTHPWLRPQAPGGTEARLTFTRHR
;
A
#
# COMPACT_ATOMS: atom_id res chain seq x y z
N MET A 1 26.66 0.38 -12.86
CA MET A 1 27.79 0.32 -13.83
C MET A 1 28.97 0.94 -13.12
N ASP A 2 29.97 0.16 -12.74
CA ASP A 2 31.18 0.68 -12.07
C ASP A 2 32.10 1.26 -13.16
N ILE A 3 32.19 2.59 -13.24
CA ILE A 3 32.91 3.27 -14.32
C ILE A 3 34.29 3.69 -13.79
N PHE A 4 35.32 2.89 -14.09
CA PHE A 4 36.63 3.03 -13.44
C PHE A 4 37.52 4.16 -13.99
N GLU A 5 37.24 4.77 -15.16
CA GLU A 5 38.10 5.81 -15.75
C GLU A 5 37.32 6.95 -16.42
N TRP A 6 37.79 8.19 -16.21
CA TRP A 6 37.15 9.42 -16.74
C TRP A 6 37.12 9.46 -18.27
N GLY A 7 38.22 9.14 -18.95
CA GLY A 7 38.31 9.23 -20.42
C GLY A 7 37.21 8.45 -21.15
N PRO A 8 37.06 7.13 -20.91
CA PRO A 8 35.98 6.33 -21.51
C PRO A 8 34.57 6.84 -21.18
N LEU A 9 34.33 7.24 -19.92
CA LEU A 9 33.03 7.77 -19.49
C LEU A 9 32.65 9.04 -20.24
N LEU A 10 33.54 10.03 -20.19
CA LEU A 10 33.31 11.34 -20.78
C LEU A 10 33.23 11.26 -22.31
N LYS A 11 33.98 10.34 -22.93
CA LYS A 11 33.90 10.13 -24.37
C LYS A 11 32.53 9.59 -24.77
N ARG A 12 32.06 8.58 -24.05
CA ARG A 12 30.73 7.99 -24.24
C ARG A 12 29.63 9.04 -24.01
N TRP A 13 29.68 9.77 -22.89
CA TRP A 13 28.72 10.83 -22.60
C TRP A 13 28.71 11.90 -23.71
N SER A 14 29.88 12.33 -24.20
CA SER A 14 29.97 13.29 -25.31
C SER A 14 29.25 12.81 -26.57
N GLU A 15 29.45 11.54 -26.93
CA GLU A 15 28.81 10.95 -28.12
C GLU A 15 27.29 10.84 -27.94
N GLU A 16 26.84 10.38 -26.77
CA GLU A 16 25.43 10.22 -26.43
C GLU A 16 24.68 11.55 -26.39
N TRP A 17 25.29 12.58 -25.81
CA TRP A 17 24.69 13.91 -25.74
C TRP A 17 24.57 14.55 -27.12
N LEU A 18 25.62 14.45 -27.96
CA LEU A 18 25.58 14.96 -29.33
C LEU A 18 24.54 14.23 -30.20
N GLU A 19 24.36 12.92 -30.00
CA GLU A 19 23.31 12.15 -30.67
C GLU A 19 21.91 12.58 -30.21
N GLY A 20 21.73 12.79 -28.91
CA GLY A 20 20.49 13.31 -28.34
C GLY A 20 20.14 14.68 -28.92
N LEU A 21 21.08 15.64 -28.87
CA LEU A 21 20.86 16.97 -29.40
C LEU A 21 20.57 16.96 -30.91
N ALA A 22 21.32 16.19 -31.71
CA ALA A 22 21.07 16.10 -33.15
C ALA A 22 19.67 15.56 -33.50
N ALA A 23 19.12 14.68 -32.64
CA ALA A 23 17.80 14.11 -32.84
C ALA A 23 16.67 15.03 -32.35
N GLU A 24 16.89 15.72 -31.23
CA GLU A 24 15.88 16.55 -30.55
C GLU A 24 15.83 17.97 -31.10
N GLU A 25 17.00 18.61 -31.21
CA GLU A 25 17.15 20.02 -31.56
C GLU A 25 18.16 20.17 -32.72
N PRO A 26 17.78 19.78 -33.95
CA PRO A 26 18.70 19.80 -35.09
C PRO A 26 19.16 21.22 -35.45
N GLU A 27 18.40 22.24 -35.07
CA GLU A 27 18.76 23.64 -35.24
C GLU A 27 19.89 24.05 -34.27
N GLU A 28 19.75 23.77 -32.97
CA GLU A 28 20.82 24.01 -31.99
C GLU A 28 22.08 23.18 -32.29
N PHE A 29 21.90 21.92 -32.71
CA PHE A 29 23.02 21.08 -33.13
C PHE A 29 23.81 21.69 -34.30
N ALA A 30 23.14 22.37 -35.23
CA ALA A 30 23.79 23.04 -36.36
C ALA A 30 24.56 24.31 -35.96
N GLU A 31 24.24 24.89 -34.81
CA GLU A 31 24.92 26.07 -34.25
C GLU A 31 26.14 25.72 -33.40
N LEU A 32 26.35 24.43 -33.08
CA LEU A 32 27.52 23.97 -32.33
C LEU A 32 28.83 24.22 -33.09
N ASP A 33 29.90 24.43 -32.33
CA ASP A 33 31.26 24.55 -32.87
C ASP A 33 31.64 23.29 -33.67
N GLU A 34 32.13 23.49 -34.90
CA GLU A 34 32.58 22.41 -35.78
C GLU A 34 33.65 21.51 -35.13
N GLU A 35 34.48 22.05 -34.25
CA GLU A 35 35.51 21.26 -33.55
C GLU A 35 34.90 20.28 -32.54
N ILE A 36 33.82 20.66 -31.85
CA ILE A 36 33.07 19.79 -30.93
C ILE A 36 32.39 18.67 -31.71
N VAL A 37 31.71 19.01 -32.81
CA VAL A 37 31.01 18.04 -33.66
C VAL A 37 32.00 17.06 -34.29
N ARG A 38 33.13 17.54 -34.81
CA ARG A 38 34.17 16.71 -35.44
C ARG A 38 34.92 15.85 -34.42
N GLY A 39 35.24 16.40 -33.26
CA GLY A 39 35.98 15.72 -32.18
C GLY A 39 35.10 14.76 -31.35
N ARG A 40 33.78 14.93 -31.40
CA ARG A 40 32.78 14.28 -30.54
C ARG A 40 33.21 14.32 -29.06
N TRP A 41 33.56 15.50 -28.57
CA TRP A 41 34.12 15.71 -27.23
C TRP A 41 33.59 17.01 -26.64
N LEU A 42 32.88 16.92 -25.51
CA LEU A 42 32.30 18.07 -24.81
C LEU A 42 33.29 18.79 -23.89
N GLY A 43 34.31 18.07 -23.43
CA GLY A 43 35.34 18.60 -22.55
C GLY A 43 36.30 19.55 -23.26
N PHE A 44 37.29 20.00 -22.50
CA PHE A 44 38.44 20.77 -22.98
C PHE A 44 39.69 19.90 -23.00
N GLY A 45 40.83 20.47 -23.43
CA GLY A 45 42.12 19.82 -23.28
C GLY A 45 42.44 19.54 -21.80
N PRO A 46 43.32 18.58 -21.49
CA PRO A 46 43.70 18.28 -20.11
C PRO A 46 44.42 19.48 -19.47
N ALA A 47 44.24 19.64 -18.16
CA ALA A 47 44.91 20.68 -17.39
C ALA A 47 46.43 20.52 -17.50
N ASP A 48 47.12 21.61 -17.82
CA ASP A 48 48.57 21.59 -17.82
C ASP A 48 49.12 21.61 -16.37
N PRO A 49 50.36 21.13 -16.13
CA PRO A 49 50.93 21.09 -14.79
C PRO A 49 51.04 22.46 -14.10
N ALA A 50 51.16 23.55 -14.87
CA ALA A 50 51.26 24.91 -14.33
C ALA A 50 49.89 25.41 -13.84
N GLY A 51 48.82 25.16 -14.61
CA GLY A 51 47.43 25.45 -14.23
C GLY A 51 47.00 24.67 -12.99
N MET A 52 47.34 23.38 -12.91
CA MET A 52 47.09 22.58 -11.70
C MET A 52 47.83 23.13 -10.48
N THR A 53 49.11 23.50 -10.64
CA THR A 53 49.90 24.09 -9.55
C THR A 53 49.30 25.43 -9.11
N ALA A 54 48.90 26.28 -10.06
CA ALA A 54 48.28 27.57 -9.78
C ALA A 54 46.93 27.42 -9.06
N LEU A 55 46.11 26.43 -9.43
CA LEU A 55 44.88 26.11 -8.71
C LEU A 55 45.17 25.74 -7.25
N GLU A 56 46.08 24.80 -7.02
CA GLU A 56 46.43 24.39 -5.66
C GLU A 56 47.02 25.55 -4.84
N GLU A 57 47.84 26.42 -5.44
CA GLU A 57 48.35 27.62 -4.78
C GLU A 57 47.23 28.61 -4.43
N ARG A 58 46.25 28.83 -5.31
CA ARG A 58 45.07 29.67 -5.02
C ARG A 58 44.25 29.10 -3.86
N VAL A 59 44.01 27.79 -3.85
CA VAL A 59 43.26 27.12 -2.78
C VAL A 59 43.99 27.25 -1.44
N ARG A 60 45.31 27.00 -1.41
CA ARG A 60 46.12 27.21 -0.18
C ARG A 60 46.14 28.66 0.27
N ALA A 61 46.17 29.62 -0.66
CA ALA A 61 46.14 31.05 -0.33
C ALA A 61 44.82 31.47 0.34
N GLN A 62 43.75 30.67 0.19
CA GLN A 62 42.46 30.86 0.87
C GLN A 62 42.41 30.20 2.25
N GLY A 63 43.52 29.62 2.73
CA GLY A 63 43.61 28.97 4.05
C GLY A 63 43.11 27.52 4.06
N ILE A 64 42.96 26.91 2.88
CA ILE A 64 42.58 25.50 2.74
C ILE A 64 43.86 24.66 2.63
N ASP A 65 44.22 23.98 3.72
CA ASP A 65 45.46 23.17 3.81
C ASP A 65 45.27 21.72 3.33
N VAL A 66 44.03 21.30 3.09
CA VAL A 66 43.72 19.97 2.55
C VAL A 66 44.04 19.90 1.04
N PRO A 67 44.60 18.76 0.55
CA PRO A 67 44.86 18.59 -0.87
C PRO A 67 43.55 18.52 -1.67
N LEU A 68 43.58 18.91 -2.95
CA LEU A 68 42.43 18.78 -3.85
C LEU A 68 41.91 17.33 -3.86
N PRO A 69 40.58 17.14 -3.99
CA PRO A 69 39.98 15.83 -4.08
C PRO A 69 40.61 15.00 -5.22
N PRO A 70 41.00 13.74 -4.96
CA PRO A 70 41.61 12.88 -5.97
C PRO A 70 40.78 12.77 -7.27
N SER A 71 39.46 12.67 -7.15
CA SER A 71 38.56 12.55 -8.29
C SER A 71 38.51 13.81 -9.16
N LEU A 72 38.46 15.00 -8.55
CA LEU A 72 38.51 16.29 -9.24
C LEU A 72 39.87 16.50 -9.92
N ARG A 73 40.97 16.18 -9.22
CA ARG A 73 42.31 16.29 -9.80
C ARG A 73 42.45 15.42 -11.06
N SER A 74 42.08 14.15 -10.95
CA SER A 74 42.15 13.21 -12.07
C SER A 74 41.21 13.60 -13.22
N PHE A 75 40.06 14.20 -12.90
CA PHE A 75 39.15 14.76 -13.89
C PHE A 75 39.80 15.91 -14.66
N LEU A 76 40.39 16.88 -13.96
CA LEU A 76 41.08 18.02 -14.57
C LEU A 76 42.29 17.58 -15.41
N GLU A 77 43.02 16.55 -14.97
CA GLU A 77 44.08 15.91 -15.76
C GLU A 77 43.57 15.21 -17.04
N THR A 78 42.28 14.90 -17.10
CA THR A 78 41.61 14.38 -18.30
C THR A 78 41.02 15.50 -19.15
N THR A 79 40.43 16.52 -18.51
CA THR A 79 39.74 17.64 -19.15
C THR A 79 39.64 18.86 -18.23
N ASP A 80 40.13 20.01 -18.69
CA ASP A 80 40.18 21.24 -17.90
C ASP A 80 38.86 22.02 -17.95
N GLY A 81 37.82 21.42 -17.37
CA GLY A 81 36.44 21.91 -17.42
C GLY A 81 35.54 21.01 -18.28
N TRP A 82 34.23 21.24 -18.25
CA TRP A 82 33.27 20.37 -18.91
C TRP A 82 31.98 21.07 -19.28
N ARG A 83 31.42 20.75 -20.45
CA ARG A 83 30.14 21.30 -20.92
C ARG A 83 29.00 20.33 -20.65
N HIS A 84 27.83 20.86 -20.31
CA HIS A 84 26.59 20.10 -20.11
C HIS A 84 26.74 18.98 -19.06
N ALA A 85 27.10 19.38 -17.83
CA ALA A 85 27.03 18.49 -16.68
C ALA A 85 25.58 18.38 -16.20
N GLY A 86 24.90 17.31 -16.61
CA GLY A 86 23.49 17.09 -16.29
C GLY A 86 22.57 17.97 -17.14
N GLY A 87 21.42 18.33 -16.58
CA GLY A 87 20.42 19.13 -17.30
C GLY A 87 20.58 20.65 -17.17
N PHE A 88 21.19 21.10 -16.08
CA PHE A 88 21.08 22.49 -15.63
C PHE A 88 22.42 23.22 -15.50
N VAL A 89 23.55 22.52 -15.70
CA VAL A 89 24.89 23.12 -15.65
C VAL A 89 25.52 23.04 -17.04
N TYR A 90 25.54 24.19 -17.73
CA TYR A 90 26.06 24.31 -19.08
C TYR A 90 27.60 24.30 -19.11
N LEU A 91 28.25 24.82 -18.07
CA LEU A 91 29.72 24.84 -17.98
C LEU A 91 30.22 24.64 -16.54
N LEU A 92 31.06 23.61 -16.35
CA LEU A 92 31.88 23.40 -15.17
C LEU A 92 33.27 24.03 -15.35
N ALA A 93 33.76 24.61 -14.27
CA ALA A 93 35.03 25.31 -14.19
C ALA A 93 36.23 24.38 -14.41
N GLY A 94 37.16 24.84 -15.24
CA GLY A 94 38.54 24.35 -15.27
C GLY A 94 39.40 25.00 -14.18
N THR A 95 40.66 24.59 -14.12
CA THR A 95 41.65 25.00 -13.13
C THR A 95 41.67 26.50 -12.88
N ASP A 96 41.66 27.32 -13.93
CA ASP A 96 41.76 28.78 -13.83
C ASP A 96 40.51 29.50 -13.32
N SER A 97 39.35 28.83 -13.33
CA SER A 97 38.06 29.46 -12.99
C SER A 97 37.48 28.98 -11.67
N ILE A 98 38.01 27.91 -11.08
CA ILE A 98 37.61 27.47 -9.74
C ILE A 98 38.02 28.54 -8.72
N ALA A 99 37.03 29.13 -8.06
CA ALA A 99 37.20 30.21 -7.10
C ALA A 99 36.27 30.03 -5.89
N SER A 100 36.50 30.82 -4.83
CA SER A 100 35.60 30.82 -3.67
C SER A 100 34.21 31.32 -4.07
N TYR A 101 33.16 30.64 -3.60
CA TYR A 101 31.77 31.04 -3.85
C TYR A 101 31.43 32.40 -3.22
N GLY A 102 31.98 32.66 -2.03
CA GLY A 102 31.87 33.97 -1.36
C GLY A 102 30.49 34.29 -0.77
N ASP A 103 29.57 33.33 -0.73
CA ASP A 103 28.21 33.45 -0.17
C ASP A 103 27.47 34.74 -0.58
N PRO A 104 27.22 34.97 -1.88
CA PRO A 104 26.70 36.24 -2.38
C PRO A 104 25.30 36.58 -1.85
N TYR A 105 24.56 35.60 -1.35
CA TYR A 105 23.19 35.75 -0.85
C TYR A 105 23.09 35.68 0.67
N GLY A 106 24.20 35.48 1.39
CA GLY A 106 24.19 35.37 2.85
C GLY A 106 23.48 34.11 3.37
N LEU A 107 23.54 33.02 2.60
CA LEU A 107 22.90 31.74 2.92
C LEU A 107 23.55 31.07 4.13
N GLN A 108 24.83 31.31 4.40
CA GLN A 108 25.47 30.75 5.60
C GLN A 108 24.74 31.19 6.86
N ALA A 109 24.59 32.50 7.05
CA ALA A 109 23.93 33.07 8.22
C ALA A 109 22.46 32.60 8.30
N MET A 110 21.77 32.56 7.16
CA MET A 110 20.40 32.04 7.11
C MET A 110 20.33 30.59 7.60
N TYR A 111 21.18 29.70 7.13
CA TYR A 111 21.15 28.29 7.53
C TYR A 111 21.57 28.10 9.00
N GLU A 112 22.58 28.84 9.47
CA GLU A 112 23.02 28.80 10.86
C GLU A 112 21.92 29.25 11.84
N GLU A 113 21.09 30.23 11.46
CA GLU A 113 19.94 30.69 12.26
C GLU A 113 18.83 29.62 12.40
N HIS A 114 18.76 28.67 11.48
CA HIS A 114 17.75 27.60 11.48
C HIS A 114 18.25 26.31 12.13
N LEU A 115 19.49 26.28 12.65
CA LEU A 115 19.98 25.13 13.40
C LEU A 115 19.24 25.01 14.74
N ASP A 116 18.78 23.80 15.06
CA ASP A 116 18.19 23.47 16.35
C ASP A 116 19.24 23.51 17.49
N GLN A 117 18.80 23.33 18.73
CA GLN A 117 19.70 23.34 19.91
C GLN A 117 20.71 22.18 19.94
N ASP A 118 20.48 21.13 19.17
CA ASP A 118 21.33 19.93 19.05
C ASP A 118 21.40 19.51 17.56
N PRO A 119 22.08 20.29 16.70
CA PRO A 119 22.10 20.03 15.27
C PRO A 119 23.00 18.82 14.97
N THR A 120 22.61 18.06 13.95
CA THR A 120 23.44 17.00 13.41
C THR A 120 24.70 17.55 12.75
N GLU A 121 25.74 16.72 12.65
CA GLU A 121 26.99 17.10 11.98
C GLU A 121 26.75 17.52 10.52
N GLU A 122 25.84 16.84 9.83
CA GLU A 122 25.48 17.14 8.44
C GLU A 122 24.81 18.52 8.31
N GLU A 123 23.95 18.90 9.26
CA GLU A 123 23.31 20.23 9.26
C GLU A 123 24.34 21.34 9.49
N VAL A 124 25.30 21.13 10.40
CA VAL A 124 26.39 22.08 10.67
C VAL A 124 27.30 22.22 9.45
N LEU A 125 27.68 21.10 8.81
CA LEU A 125 28.47 21.11 7.59
C LEU A 125 27.75 21.87 6.49
N ARG A 126 26.48 21.55 6.23
CA ARG A 126 25.64 22.20 5.21
C ARG A 126 25.48 23.70 5.45
N ALA A 127 25.27 24.12 6.69
CA ALA A 127 25.13 25.54 7.03
C ALA A 127 26.43 26.32 6.76
N GLY A 128 27.57 25.79 7.19
CA GLY A 128 28.85 26.48 6.99
C GLY A 128 29.44 26.37 5.58
N MET A 129 28.95 25.43 4.75
CA MET A 129 29.44 25.18 3.39
C MET A 129 29.39 26.44 2.53
N TRP A 130 28.32 27.22 2.62
CA TRP A 130 28.11 28.45 1.83
C TRP A 130 29.28 29.44 1.90
N GLY A 131 29.90 29.61 3.06
CA GLY A 131 30.99 30.59 3.24
C GLY A 131 32.39 30.08 2.86
N ARG A 132 32.58 28.76 2.72
CA ARG A 132 33.91 28.15 2.51
C ARG A 132 34.02 27.36 1.21
N ALA A 133 32.91 27.06 0.54
CA ALA A 133 32.92 26.26 -0.66
C ALA A 133 33.58 26.98 -1.85
N LEU A 134 34.10 26.16 -2.75
CA LEU A 134 34.57 26.58 -4.06
C LEU A 134 33.47 26.38 -5.10
N GLN A 135 33.26 27.36 -5.96
CA GLN A 135 32.26 27.29 -7.03
C GLN A 135 32.83 26.53 -8.23
N LEU A 136 32.07 25.54 -8.71
CA LEU A 136 32.38 24.75 -9.90
C LEU A 136 31.48 25.12 -11.09
N SER A 137 30.23 25.55 -10.89
CA SER A 137 29.36 25.97 -11.99
C SER A 137 29.68 27.39 -12.45
N LEU A 138 29.99 27.57 -13.74
CA LEU A 138 30.26 28.88 -14.36
C LEU A 138 29.07 29.40 -15.17
N ASP A 139 28.35 28.48 -15.80
CA ASP A 139 27.13 28.76 -16.55
C ASP A 139 26.11 27.68 -16.23
N SER A 140 24.92 28.09 -15.82
CA SER A 140 23.87 27.20 -15.32
C SER A 140 22.50 27.89 -15.31
N ASP A 141 21.44 27.09 -15.27
CA ASP A 141 20.08 27.58 -15.01
C ASP A 141 19.85 27.74 -13.49
N MET A 142 20.41 28.81 -12.93
CA MET A 142 20.36 29.16 -11.50
C MET A 142 20.75 27.98 -10.59
N THR A 143 21.77 27.21 -10.98
CA THR A 143 22.23 26.02 -10.25
C THR A 143 23.67 26.19 -9.79
N ASP A 144 23.85 26.28 -8.48
CA ASP A 144 25.17 26.38 -7.86
C ASP A 144 25.73 24.98 -7.56
N VAL A 145 26.90 24.67 -8.11
CA VAL A 145 27.67 23.45 -7.78
C VAL A 145 28.86 23.86 -6.94
N LEU A 146 28.86 23.44 -5.69
CA LEU A 146 29.75 23.92 -4.64
C LEU A 146 30.58 22.77 -4.07
N LEU A 147 31.90 22.89 -4.10
CA LEU A 147 32.82 21.90 -3.55
C LEU A 147 33.30 22.35 -2.17
N ASP A 148 33.07 21.53 -1.13
CA ASP A 148 33.28 21.94 0.25
C ASP A 148 34.58 21.38 0.87
N PRO A 149 35.65 22.19 1.03
CA PRO A 149 36.88 21.76 1.69
C PRO A 149 36.76 21.47 3.20
N GLY A 150 35.63 21.83 3.82
CA GLY A 150 35.35 21.54 5.23
C GLY A 150 34.60 20.23 5.47
N ASP A 151 34.04 19.62 4.42
CA ASP A 151 33.36 18.33 4.45
C ASP A 151 34.18 17.30 3.67
N VAL A 152 35.17 16.73 4.36
CA VAL A 152 36.17 15.83 3.77
C VAL A 152 35.92 14.41 4.22
N GLY A 153 35.67 13.51 3.27
CA GLY A 153 35.51 12.09 3.48
C GLY A 153 36.81 11.38 3.89
N ALA A 154 36.69 10.15 4.39
CA ALA A 154 37.84 9.34 4.82
C ALA A 154 38.80 8.97 3.67
N ASP A 155 38.35 9.08 2.43
CA ASP A 155 39.09 8.87 1.18
C ASP A 155 39.81 10.15 0.69
N GLY A 156 39.62 11.28 1.37
CA GLY A 156 40.17 12.57 0.98
C GLY A 156 39.35 13.29 -0.10
N GLU A 157 38.18 12.75 -0.46
CA GLU A 157 37.23 13.45 -1.31
C GLU A 157 36.53 14.55 -0.52
N TRP A 158 36.19 15.64 -1.21
CA TRP A 158 35.39 16.72 -0.65
C TRP A 158 33.96 16.56 -1.14
N ALA A 159 32.99 16.81 -0.27
CA ALA A 159 31.59 16.77 -0.66
C ALA A 159 31.28 17.85 -1.71
N VAL A 160 30.39 17.51 -2.63
CA VAL A 160 29.81 18.46 -3.59
C VAL A 160 28.36 18.70 -3.21
N TYR A 161 27.98 19.97 -3.12
CA TYR A 161 26.62 20.40 -2.90
C TYR A 161 26.05 21.02 -4.17
N VAL A 162 24.84 20.61 -4.55
CA VAL A 162 24.11 21.16 -5.70
C VAL A 162 22.88 21.89 -5.18
N TYR A 163 22.77 23.17 -5.50
CA TYR A 163 21.65 24.01 -5.09
C TYR A 163 20.92 24.61 -6.29
N HIS A 164 19.62 24.36 -6.37
CA HIS A 164 18.74 24.94 -7.37
C HIS A 164 18.03 26.17 -6.81
N GLY A 165 18.38 27.36 -7.28
CA GLY A 165 17.81 28.63 -6.79
C GLY A 165 16.30 28.78 -7.01
N TRP A 166 15.70 27.95 -7.86
CA TRP A 166 14.26 27.92 -8.14
C TRP A 166 13.49 26.80 -7.39
N GLY A 167 14.19 25.82 -6.81
CA GLY A 167 13.57 24.62 -6.26
C GLY A 167 12.93 24.82 -4.88
N GLY A 168 13.43 25.78 -4.09
CA GLY A 168 13.01 25.97 -2.69
C GLY A 168 13.39 24.80 -1.76
N GLU A 169 14.08 23.79 -2.29
CA GLU A 169 14.61 22.64 -1.57
C GLU A 169 16.01 22.95 -0.99
N LEU A 170 16.45 22.13 -0.04
CA LEU A 170 17.82 22.20 0.48
C LEU A 170 18.82 21.68 -0.56
N PRO A 171 20.10 22.08 -0.50
CA PRO A 171 21.12 21.55 -1.40
C PRO A 171 21.25 20.03 -1.29
N ASP A 172 21.36 19.37 -2.44
CA ASP A 172 21.70 17.95 -2.54
C ASP A 172 23.19 17.76 -2.29
N ARG A 173 23.53 16.79 -1.43
CA ARG A 173 24.92 16.47 -1.07
C ARG A 173 25.38 15.20 -1.76
N TYR A 174 26.52 15.27 -2.43
CA TYR A 174 27.25 14.14 -2.99
C TYR A 174 28.57 13.97 -2.23
N ASP A 175 28.94 12.73 -1.90
CA ASP A 175 30.14 12.44 -1.11
C ASP A 175 31.47 12.83 -1.79
N SER A 176 31.47 13.00 -3.12
CA SER A 176 32.67 13.32 -3.91
C SER A 176 32.31 13.98 -5.24
N PHE A 177 33.30 14.60 -5.88
CA PHE A 177 33.15 15.10 -7.25
C PHE A 177 32.84 13.98 -8.26
N ARG A 178 33.39 12.78 -8.04
CA ARG A 178 33.00 11.58 -8.80
C ARG A 178 31.51 11.26 -8.67
N ALA A 179 31.02 11.17 -7.44
CA ALA A 179 29.61 10.86 -7.19
C ALA A 179 28.68 11.91 -7.82
N PHE A 180 29.06 13.18 -7.77
CA PHE A 180 28.37 14.26 -8.48
C PHE A 180 28.32 14.01 -10.00
N MET A 181 29.46 13.77 -10.66
CA MET A 181 29.48 13.55 -12.11
C MET A 181 28.70 12.30 -12.54
N GLU A 182 28.73 11.22 -11.75
CA GLU A 182 27.90 10.04 -11.97
C GLU A 182 26.40 10.36 -11.80
N GLY A 183 26.05 11.20 -10.83
CA GLY A 183 24.70 11.74 -10.64
C GLY A 183 24.23 12.56 -11.85
N MET A 184 25.08 13.44 -12.35
CA MET A 184 24.78 14.28 -13.53
C MET A 184 24.62 13.44 -14.81
N TYR A 185 25.42 12.37 -14.96
CA TYR A 185 25.23 11.41 -16.06
C TYR A 185 23.87 10.71 -15.96
N LYS A 186 23.45 10.26 -14.76
CA LYS A 186 22.11 9.69 -14.56
C LYS A 186 21.00 10.72 -14.82
N GLU A 187 21.20 11.96 -14.41
CA GLU A 187 20.24 13.03 -14.66
C GLU A 187 20.02 13.27 -16.15
N PHE A 188 21.09 13.31 -16.95
CA PHE A 188 21.00 13.41 -18.40
C PHE A 188 20.04 12.35 -18.99
N TYR A 189 20.17 11.10 -18.55
CA TYR A 189 19.24 10.03 -18.95
C TYR A 189 17.82 10.23 -18.42
N ARG A 190 17.66 10.65 -17.17
CA ARG A 190 16.36 10.90 -16.53
C ARG A 190 15.57 11.97 -17.28
N LEU A 191 16.22 13.07 -17.68
CA LEU A 191 15.61 14.17 -18.41
C LEU A 191 15.32 13.81 -19.87
N GLY A 192 16.23 13.09 -20.52
CA GLY A 192 16.03 12.59 -21.89
C GLY A 192 14.92 11.53 -21.99
N GLY A 193 14.69 10.74 -20.94
CA GLY A 193 13.81 9.58 -20.93
C GLY A 193 12.32 9.85 -21.23
N GLY A 194 11.84 11.08 -21.07
CA GLY A 194 10.49 11.49 -21.45
C GLY A 194 10.30 11.74 -22.96
N HIS A 195 11.40 11.84 -23.71
CA HIS A 195 11.39 12.23 -25.12
C HIS A 195 11.51 11.00 -26.02
N SER A 196 10.59 10.86 -26.98
CA SER A 196 10.52 9.72 -27.90
C SER A 196 11.71 9.60 -28.86
N GLY A 197 12.56 10.64 -28.96
CA GLY A 197 13.75 10.66 -29.81
C GLY A 197 15.05 10.31 -29.09
N PHE A 198 15.03 10.16 -27.77
CA PHE A 198 16.22 9.91 -26.96
C PHE A 198 16.59 8.41 -26.98
N GLU A 199 17.06 7.95 -28.14
CA GLU A 199 17.48 6.57 -28.37
C GLU A 199 18.97 6.45 -28.71
N ASN A 200 19.74 5.87 -27.78
CA ASN A 200 21.15 5.54 -27.98
C ASN A 200 21.40 4.06 -27.64
N VAL A 201 22.66 3.62 -27.71
CA VAL A 201 23.03 2.22 -27.42
C VAL A 201 22.58 1.80 -26.02
N VAL A 202 22.73 2.69 -25.04
CA VAL A 202 22.41 2.44 -23.63
C VAL A 202 20.92 2.34 -23.41
N THR A 203 20.13 3.24 -23.98
CA THR A 203 18.67 3.15 -23.83
C THR A 203 18.13 1.89 -24.48
N ARG A 204 18.70 1.43 -25.60
CA ARG A 204 18.34 0.14 -26.23
C ARG A 204 18.74 -1.07 -25.37
N GLU A 205 19.92 -1.03 -24.76
CA GLU A 205 20.35 -2.05 -23.79
C GLU A 205 19.40 -2.10 -22.59
N LEU A 206 19.08 -0.94 -22.00
CA LEU A 206 18.12 -0.82 -20.91
C LEU A 206 16.72 -1.31 -21.31
N ASP A 207 16.24 -0.97 -22.51
CA ASP A 207 14.93 -1.43 -22.98
C ASP A 207 14.90 -2.96 -23.18
N ALA A 208 16.00 -3.55 -23.64
CA ALA A 208 16.15 -4.99 -23.72
C ALA A 208 16.18 -5.63 -22.32
N GLU A 209 16.88 -5.03 -21.35
CA GLU A 209 16.88 -5.47 -19.95
C GLU A 209 15.49 -5.36 -19.31
N VAL A 210 14.77 -4.27 -19.57
CA VAL A 210 13.37 -4.07 -19.12
C VAL A 210 12.46 -5.15 -19.69
N GLU A 211 12.61 -5.51 -20.96
CA GLU A 211 11.86 -6.62 -21.56
C GLU A 211 12.20 -7.96 -20.91
N GLN A 212 13.48 -8.23 -20.64
CA GLN A 212 13.87 -9.44 -19.90
C GLN A 212 13.29 -9.46 -18.49
N ALA A 213 13.30 -8.32 -17.79
CA ALA A 213 12.72 -8.18 -16.46
C ALA A 213 11.20 -8.35 -16.46
N ARG A 214 10.52 -7.86 -17.50
CA ARG A 214 9.08 -8.08 -17.72
C ARG A 214 8.77 -9.58 -17.84
N LEU A 215 9.54 -10.31 -18.64
CA LEU A 215 9.37 -11.76 -18.77
C LEU A 215 9.74 -12.50 -17.47
N ALA A 216 10.77 -12.06 -16.76
CA ALA A 216 11.19 -12.62 -15.47
C ALA A 216 10.11 -12.47 -14.40
N CYS A 217 9.49 -11.30 -14.28
CA CYS A 217 8.42 -11.09 -13.31
C CYS A 217 7.18 -11.94 -13.61
N LEU A 218 6.87 -12.21 -14.89
CA LEU A 218 5.80 -13.12 -15.29
C LEU A 218 6.12 -14.60 -15.00
N ARG A 219 7.40 -14.97 -14.93
CA ARG A 219 7.85 -16.30 -14.47
C ARG A 219 7.89 -16.43 -12.93
N GLY A 220 7.65 -15.35 -12.21
CA GLY A 220 7.72 -15.32 -10.74
C GLY A 220 9.07 -14.88 -10.16
N GLU A 221 10.03 -14.45 -10.98
CA GLU A 221 11.36 -13.98 -10.57
C GLU A 221 11.31 -12.52 -10.08
N LEU A 222 10.56 -12.27 -9.00
CA LEU A 222 10.14 -10.93 -8.57
C LEU A 222 11.30 -9.98 -8.19
N ASP A 223 12.16 -10.38 -7.25
CA ASP A 223 13.12 -9.44 -6.65
C ASP A 223 14.19 -8.99 -7.65
N ALA A 224 14.68 -9.93 -8.48
CA ALA A 224 15.63 -9.64 -9.54
C ALA A 224 15.02 -8.72 -10.61
N ALA A 225 13.77 -8.97 -11.02
CA ALA A 225 13.06 -8.11 -11.95
C ALA A 225 12.87 -6.69 -11.39
N LEU A 226 12.47 -6.55 -10.12
CA LEU A 226 12.30 -5.24 -9.48
C LEU A 226 13.61 -4.45 -9.41
N ALA A 227 14.74 -5.10 -9.16
CA ALA A 227 16.05 -4.44 -9.15
C ALA A 227 16.39 -3.87 -10.53
N VAL A 228 16.21 -4.64 -11.60
CA VAL A 228 16.45 -4.20 -12.99
C VAL A 228 15.50 -3.06 -13.38
N LEU A 229 14.20 -3.21 -13.11
CA LEU A 229 13.21 -2.17 -13.41
C LEU A 229 13.46 -0.88 -12.62
N GLY A 230 13.91 -1.00 -11.37
CA GLY A 230 14.31 0.14 -10.53
C GLY A 230 15.49 0.90 -11.15
N GLY A 231 16.58 0.20 -11.47
CA GLY A 231 17.76 0.82 -12.08
C GLY A 231 17.47 1.46 -13.45
N ALA A 232 16.68 0.80 -14.30
CA ALA A 232 16.26 1.39 -15.57
C ALA A 232 15.33 2.61 -15.37
N GLY A 233 14.48 2.60 -14.34
CA GLY A 233 13.64 3.74 -13.98
C GLY A 233 14.44 4.95 -13.50
N GLU A 234 15.51 4.74 -12.72
CA GLU A 234 16.45 5.79 -12.31
C GLU A 234 17.15 6.44 -13.51
N LEU A 235 17.36 5.69 -14.59
CA LEU A 235 17.89 6.15 -15.88
C LEU A 235 16.79 6.60 -16.85
N GLY A 236 15.62 6.99 -16.32
CA GLY A 236 14.57 7.62 -17.10
C GLY A 236 13.78 6.71 -18.03
N ARG A 237 13.77 5.37 -17.84
CA ARG A 237 12.96 4.48 -18.70
C ARG A 237 11.50 4.43 -18.22
N PRO A 238 10.52 5.04 -18.92
CA PRO A 238 9.15 5.15 -18.41
C PRO A 238 8.44 3.79 -18.33
N ARG A 239 8.74 2.88 -19.29
CA ARG A 239 8.24 1.50 -19.28
C ARG A 239 8.68 0.76 -18.01
N ALA A 240 9.92 0.97 -17.55
CA ALA A 240 10.42 0.34 -16.34
C ALA A 240 9.64 0.78 -15.09
N VAL A 241 9.39 2.10 -14.98
CA VAL A 241 8.59 2.70 -13.90
C VAL A 241 7.15 2.14 -13.92
N LEU A 242 6.51 2.10 -15.09
CA LEU A 242 5.17 1.54 -15.26
C LEU A 242 5.09 0.09 -14.74
N LEU A 243 6.03 -0.77 -15.16
CA LEU A 243 6.06 -2.18 -14.76
C LEU A 243 6.34 -2.33 -13.25
N ALA A 244 7.31 -1.60 -12.72
CA ALA A 244 7.67 -1.66 -11.30
C ALA A 244 6.53 -1.17 -10.39
N SER A 245 5.81 -0.11 -10.79
CA SER A 245 4.68 0.42 -10.03
C SER A 245 3.53 -0.59 -9.89
N GLN A 246 3.27 -1.41 -10.91
CA GLN A 246 2.24 -2.47 -10.83
C GLN A 246 2.61 -3.53 -9.79
N LEU A 247 3.88 -3.95 -9.78
CA LEU A 247 4.39 -4.93 -8.82
C LEU A 247 4.35 -4.36 -7.39
N ARG A 248 4.82 -3.12 -7.21
CA ARG A 248 4.80 -2.44 -5.91
C ARG A 248 3.39 -2.22 -5.38
N ALA A 249 2.40 -1.95 -6.24
CA ALA A 249 1.01 -1.81 -5.80
C ALA A 249 0.51 -3.02 -5.01
N LEU A 250 0.85 -4.24 -5.44
CA LEU A 250 0.49 -5.49 -4.75
C LEU A 250 1.35 -5.77 -3.52
N LEU A 251 2.63 -5.36 -3.51
CA LEU A 251 3.52 -5.52 -2.36
C LEU A 251 3.19 -4.56 -1.22
N ASP A 252 2.91 -3.29 -1.56
CA ASP A 252 2.66 -2.23 -0.59
C ASP A 252 1.17 -2.11 -0.23
N GLY A 253 0.32 -2.83 -0.99
CA GLY A 253 -1.13 -2.78 -0.87
C GLY A 253 -1.74 -1.42 -1.18
N ARG A 254 -1.00 -0.53 -1.84
CA ARG A 254 -1.34 0.84 -2.28
C ARG A 254 -0.35 1.29 -3.35
N GLY A 255 -0.66 2.34 -4.09
CA GLY A 255 0.36 2.97 -4.94
C GLY A 255 -0.19 3.76 -6.10
N TRP A 256 0.75 4.29 -6.89
CA TRP A 256 0.45 5.03 -8.10
C TRP A 256 1.11 4.38 -9.31
N VAL A 257 0.30 4.08 -10.32
CA VAL A 257 0.73 3.48 -11.58
C VAL A 257 0.57 4.52 -12.70
N PRO A 258 1.65 4.90 -13.41
CA PRO A 258 1.64 5.97 -14.40
C PRO A 258 0.95 5.53 -15.70
N VAL A 259 -0.38 5.63 -15.74
CA VAL A 259 -1.18 5.38 -16.95
C VAL A 259 -2.06 6.60 -17.22
N ASP A 260 -2.16 7.01 -18.48
CA ASP A 260 -3.04 8.10 -18.92
C ASP A 260 -4.49 7.77 -18.51
N PRO A 261 -5.24 8.70 -17.86
CA PRO A 261 -6.56 8.40 -17.30
C PRO A 261 -7.68 8.30 -18.34
N ARG A 262 -7.52 7.42 -19.32
CA ARG A 262 -8.44 7.17 -20.43
C ARG A 262 -9.27 5.92 -20.15
N MET A 263 -10.61 6.04 -20.16
CA MET A 263 -11.47 4.91 -19.80
C MET A 263 -11.67 3.90 -20.94
N ASP A 264 -11.14 4.15 -22.12
CA ASP A 264 -11.04 3.17 -23.22
C ASP A 264 -9.78 2.29 -23.11
N ASP A 265 -8.77 2.69 -22.33
CA ASP A 265 -7.64 1.83 -21.95
C ASP A 265 -8.08 0.85 -20.85
N PRO A 266 -8.16 -0.48 -21.13
CA PRO A 266 -8.56 -1.46 -20.13
C PRO A 266 -7.59 -1.56 -18.95
N LEU A 267 -6.30 -1.22 -19.13
CA LEU A 267 -5.37 -1.18 -18.00
C LEU A 267 -5.74 -0.06 -17.03
N TYR A 268 -6.09 1.12 -17.54
CA TYR A 268 -6.53 2.21 -16.68
C TYR A 268 -7.88 1.91 -16.03
N ALA A 269 -8.88 1.57 -16.85
CA ALA A 269 -10.26 1.38 -16.38
C ALA A 269 -10.42 0.20 -15.42
N GLY A 270 -9.73 -0.92 -15.69
CA GLY A 270 -9.85 -2.16 -14.91
C GLY A 270 -8.87 -2.27 -13.73
N GLU A 271 -7.69 -1.66 -13.83
CA GLU A 271 -6.62 -1.89 -12.84
C GLU A 271 -6.26 -0.60 -12.07
N VAL A 272 -5.97 0.50 -12.77
CA VAL A 272 -5.49 1.74 -12.13
C VAL A 272 -6.59 2.50 -11.40
N LEU A 273 -7.75 2.70 -12.05
CA LEU A 273 -8.82 3.50 -11.48
C LEU A 273 -9.37 2.90 -10.17
N PRO A 274 -9.66 1.59 -10.06
CA PRO A 274 -10.16 1.00 -8.82
C PRO A 274 -9.18 1.15 -7.65
N LEU A 275 -7.88 0.94 -7.91
CA LEU A 275 -6.81 1.16 -6.94
C LEU A 275 -6.78 2.62 -6.46
N LYS A 276 -6.77 3.57 -7.41
CA LYS A 276 -6.73 5.01 -7.15
C LYS A 276 -7.94 5.49 -6.34
N VAL A 277 -9.13 5.01 -6.68
CA VAL A 277 -10.38 5.31 -5.96
C VAL A 277 -10.32 4.82 -4.52
N ARG A 278 -9.90 3.57 -4.32
CA ARG A 278 -9.80 3.00 -2.99
C ARG A 278 -8.80 3.77 -2.12
N ASP A 279 -7.63 4.10 -2.65
CA ASP A 279 -6.60 4.84 -1.92
C ASP A 279 -7.10 6.25 -1.56
N HIS A 280 -7.77 6.94 -2.49
CA HIS A 280 -8.45 8.21 -2.24
C HIS A 280 -9.48 8.14 -1.10
N LEU A 281 -10.31 7.09 -1.07
CA LEU A 281 -11.33 6.91 -0.03
C LEU A 281 -10.72 6.54 1.34
N ARG A 282 -9.57 5.84 1.37
CA ARG A 282 -8.84 5.53 2.61
C ARG A 282 -8.23 6.76 3.25
N GLU A 283 -7.77 7.71 2.45
CA GLU A 283 -7.14 8.95 2.92
C GLU A 283 -8.14 10.02 3.37
N TYR A 284 -9.45 9.72 3.39
CA TYR A 284 -10.53 10.64 3.78
C TYR A 284 -10.50 12.00 3.05
N ARG A 285 -9.97 12.02 1.83
CA ARG A 285 -9.94 13.23 1.01
C ARG A 285 -11.37 13.59 0.59
N ARG A 286 -11.75 14.86 0.81
CA ARG A 286 -13.10 15.37 0.49
C ARG A 286 -13.26 15.82 -0.96
N ASP A 287 -12.15 16.07 -1.65
CA ASP A 287 -12.17 16.54 -3.03
C ASP A 287 -11.94 15.38 -4.01
N ASP A 288 -13.03 14.92 -4.63
CA ASP A 288 -13.01 13.84 -5.62
C ASP A 288 -12.40 14.28 -6.97
N THR A 289 -12.11 15.57 -7.17
CA THR A 289 -11.62 16.09 -8.46
C THR A 289 -10.33 15.40 -8.89
N PHE A 290 -9.44 15.08 -7.95
CA PHE A 290 -8.16 14.42 -8.21
C PHE A 290 -8.32 12.99 -8.74
N VAL A 291 -9.30 12.22 -8.23
CA VAL A 291 -9.47 10.82 -8.66
C VAL A 291 -10.12 10.71 -10.03
N LEU A 292 -11.03 11.64 -10.34
CA LEU A 292 -11.83 11.63 -11.56
C LEU A 292 -11.06 12.02 -12.84
N GLY A 293 -9.83 12.50 -12.71
CA GLY A 293 -8.97 12.88 -13.85
C GLY A 293 -9.11 14.35 -14.26
N PRO A 294 -8.43 14.76 -15.36
CA PRO A 294 -8.35 16.14 -15.81
C PRO A 294 -9.72 16.79 -16.05
N VAL A 295 -9.85 18.08 -15.72
CA VAL A 295 -11.06 18.87 -15.98
C VAL A 295 -10.91 19.58 -17.32
N THR A 296 -11.00 18.82 -18.41
CA THR A 296 -10.97 19.34 -19.78
C THR A 296 -12.09 18.70 -20.61
N GLU A 297 -12.47 19.33 -21.73
CA GLU A 297 -13.55 18.83 -22.60
C GLU A 297 -13.25 17.42 -23.13
N ASP A 298 -11.99 17.15 -23.46
CA ASP A 298 -11.52 15.85 -23.98
C ASP A 298 -11.73 14.70 -22.99
N TYR A 299 -11.74 14.97 -21.68
CA TYR A 299 -11.88 13.96 -20.62
C TYR A 299 -13.27 13.96 -19.98
N ALA A 300 -14.21 14.79 -20.43
CA ALA A 300 -15.52 14.94 -19.78
C ALA A 300 -16.28 13.60 -19.66
N ARG A 301 -16.24 12.78 -20.71
CA ARG A 301 -16.88 11.45 -20.74
C ARG A 301 -16.15 10.44 -19.84
N ASP A 302 -14.82 10.47 -19.83
CA ASP A 302 -14.02 9.60 -18.98
C ASP A 302 -14.24 9.92 -17.50
N ARG A 303 -14.37 11.20 -17.18
CA ARG A 303 -14.67 11.71 -15.84
C ARG A 303 -16.04 11.24 -15.33
N GLU A 304 -17.06 11.23 -16.17
CA GLU A 304 -18.39 10.68 -15.84
C GLU A 304 -18.31 9.18 -15.53
N ARG A 305 -17.62 8.41 -16.37
CA ARG A 305 -17.43 6.96 -16.18
C ARG A 305 -16.61 6.67 -14.93
N ALA A 306 -15.58 7.46 -14.64
CA ALA A 306 -14.79 7.36 -13.42
C ALA A 306 -15.63 7.68 -12.17
N GLY A 307 -16.56 8.63 -12.26
CA GLY A 307 -17.53 8.95 -11.21
C GLY A 307 -18.44 7.77 -10.87
N ALA A 308 -18.87 7.00 -11.86
CA ALA A 308 -19.66 5.80 -11.62
C ALA A 308 -18.86 4.72 -10.84
N VAL A 309 -17.59 4.50 -11.19
CA VAL A 309 -16.71 3.57 -10.46
C VAL A 309 -16.44 4.05 -9.03
N LEU A 310 -16.21 5.36 -8.85
CA LEU A 310 -16.06 5.98 -7.53
C LEU A 310 -17.29 5.70 -6.65
N GLU A 311 -18.49 5.93 -7.18
CA GLU A 311 -19.73 5.66 -6.45
C GLU A 311 -19.90 4.16 -6.15
N GLN A 312 -19.58 3.27 -7.09
CA GLN A 312 -19.65 1.83 -6.86
C GLN A 312 -18.70 1.36 -5.74
N ILE A 313 -17.45 1.85 -5.70
CA ILE A 313 -16.50 1.48 -4.64
C ILE A 313 -16.93 2.10 -3.30
N ARG A 314 -17.39 3.36 -3.31
CA ARG A 314 -17.96 4.04 -2.14
C ARG A 314 -19.16 3.29 -1.55
N GLN A 315 -20.03 2.77 -2.42
CA GLN A 315 -21.20 1.96 -2.08
C GLN A 315 -20.89 0.48 -1.90
N ARG A 316 -19.65 0.05 -2.15
CA ARG A 316 -19.15 -1.33 -2.00
C ARG A 316 -19.84 -2.34 -2.93
N THR A 317 -20.30 -1.86 -4.07
CA THR A 317 -20.96 -2.65 -5.12
C THR A 317 -20.06 -2.89 -6.32
N TYR A 318 -18.87 -2.26 -6.35
CA TYR A 318 -17.88 -2.54 -7.40
C TYR A 318 -17.49 -4.02 -7.39
N GLU A 319 -17.32 -4.57 -8.59
CA GLU A 319 -16.88 -5.94 -8.81
C GLU A 319 -15.68 -5.88 -9.76
N TYR A 320 -14.53 -6.34 -9.28
CA TYR A 320 -13.38 -6.48 -10.16
C TYR A 320 -13.67 -7.58 -11.20
N THR A 321 -13.28 -7.33 -12.45
CA THR A 321 -13.48 -8.26 -13.56
C THR A 321 -12.19 -8.42 -14.34
N SER A 322 -11.96 -9.63 -14.83
CA SER A 322 -10.77 -9.98 -15.61
C SER A 322 -11.19 -10.96 -16.71
N PRO A 323 -10.51 -11.01 -17.85
CA PRO A 323 -10.85 -11.96 -18.91
C PRO A 323 -10.51 -13.40 -18.53
N GLY A 324 -11.03 -14.35 -19.30
CA GLY A 324 -10.58 -15.73 -19.29
C GLY A 324 -10.94 -16.53 -18.02
N PRO A 325 -10.20 -17.62 -17.74
CA PRO A 325 -10.40 -18.46 -16.57
C PRO A 325 -10.20 -17.75 -15.24
N PHE A 326 -9.26 -16.80 -15.19
CA PHE A 326 -9.01 -16.00 -13.99
C PHE A 326 -10.23 -15.16 -13.59
N GLY A 327 -10.90 -14.53 -14.56
CA GLY A 327 -12.16 -13.80 -14.31
C GLY A 327 -13.24 -14.64 -13.63
N ARG A 328 -13.43 -15.89 -14.07
CA ARG A 328 -14.41 -16.79 -13.43
C ARG A 328 -14.03 -17.16 -12.00
N ALA A 329 -12.72 -17.34 -11.75
CA ALA A 329 -12.22 -17.58 -10.41
C ALA A 329 -12.37 -16.35 -9.51
N VAL A 330 -12.25 -15.14 -10.05
CA VAL A 330 -12.55 -13.89 -9.34
C VAL A 330 -14.02 -13.84 -8.91
N GLU A 331 -14.95 -14.15 -9.82
CA GLU A 331 -16.39 -14.20 -9.49
C GLU A 331 -16.68 -15.23 -8.38
N GLU A 332 -16.13 -16.43 -8.50
CA GLU A 332 -16.27 -17.50 -7.50
C GLU A 332 -15.68 -17.10 -6.14
N ALA A 333 -14.44 -16.59 -6.14
CA ALA A 333 -13.78 -16.13 -4.93
C ALA A 333 -14.53 -14.98 -4.27
N ARG A 334 -15.12 -14.08 -5.05
CA ARG A 334 -15.91 -12.97 -4.53
C ARG A 334 -17.16 -13.45 -3.82
N GLU A 335 -17.86 -14.44 -4.35
CA GLU A 335 -19.02 -15.04 -3.69
C GLU A 335 -18.64 -15.81 -2.42
N LEU A 336 -17.49 -16.51 -2.40
CA LEU A 336 -16.97 -17.12 -1.17
C LEU A 336 -16.65 -16.05 -0.11
N ALA A 337 -15.92 -15.00 -0.48
CA ALA A 337 -15.55 -13.90 0.41
C ALA A 337 -16.77 -13.14 0.93
N ARG A 338 -17.79 -12.93 0.08
CA ARG A 338 -19.07 -12.31 0.44
C ARG A 338 -19.74 -13.04 1.59
N TRP A 339 -19.67 -14.37 1.62
CA TRP A 339 -20.24 -15.18 2.68
C TRP A 339 -19.26 -15.51 3.82
N GLY A 340 -18.04 -14.99 3.76
CA GLY A 340 -17.06 -15.09 4.84
C GLY A 340 -16.05 -16.24 4.70
N ASP A 341 -16.11 -17.06 3.64
CA ASP A 341 -15.06 -18.03 3.33
C ASP A 341 -13.89 -17.34 2.62
N THR A 342 -13.14 -16.54 3.39
CA THR A 342 -12.05 -15.70 2.89
C THR A 342 -10.81 -16.50 2.50
N ASP A 343 -10.57 -17.64 3.17
CA ASP A 343 -9.45 -18.53 2.82
C ASP A 343 -9.78 -19.42 1.63
N GLY A 344 -11.03 -19.86 1.49
CA GLY A 344 -11.54 -20.47 0.27
C GLY A 344 -11.43 -19.54 -0.93
N ALA A 345 -11.87 -18.29 -0.77
CA ALA A 345 -11.71 -17.25 -1.78
C ALA A 345 -10.25 -17.05 -2.19
N TRP A 346 -9.34 -16.95 -1.23
CA TRP A 346 -7.91 -16.84 -1.52
C TRP A 346 -7.36 -18.06 -2.26
N ARG A 347 -7.70 -19.28 -1.84
CA ARG A 347 -7.26 -20.52 -2.51
C ARG A 347 -7.73 -20.58 -3.97
N VAL A 348 -8.97 -20.16 -4.24
CA VAL A 348 -9.52 -20.07 -5.61
C VAL A 348 -8.72 -19.06 -6.44
N LEU A 349 -8.48 -17.85 -5.92
CA LEU A 349 -7.69 -16.83 -6.61
C LEU A 349 -6.26 -17.31 -6.89
N ALA A 350 -5.56 -17.79 -5.87
CA ALA A 350 -4.17 -18.24 -5.96
C ALA A 350 -4.00 -19.38 -6.99
N ALA A 351 -4.94 -20.33 -7.02
CA ALA A 351 -4.93 -21.43 -8.00
C ALA A 351 -5.20 -20.95 -9.45
N ALA A 352 -5.89 -19.82 -9.62
CA ALA A 352 -6.23 -19.28 -10.92
C ALA A 352 -5.14 -18.38 -11.52
N VAL A 353 -4.21 -17.85 -10.73
CA VAL A 353 -3.13 -16.94 -11.18
C VAL A 353 -2.36 -17.45 -12.41
N PRO A 354 -2.00 -18.74 -12.54
CA PRO A 354 -1.31 -19.23 -13.75
C PRO A 354 -2.10 -19.03 -15.05
N HIS A 355 -3.42 -18.90 -14.96
CA HIS A 355 -4.35 -18.70 -16.07
C HIS A 355 -4.79 -17.23 -16.21
N TRP A 356 -4.17 -16.31 -15.49
CA TRP A 356 -4.39 -14.89 -15.65
C TRP A 356 -3.85 -14.40 -16.99
N GLU A 357 -4.61 -13.53 -17.65
CA GLU A 357 -4.31 -12.99 -18.98
C GLU A 357 -4.15 -11.46 -18.91
N PRO A 358 -3.06 -10.91 -19.45
CA PRO A 358 -2.85 -9.47 -19.49
C PRO A 358 -3.75 -8.79 -20.54
N TYR A 359 -4.13 -7.53 -20.31
CA TYR A 359 -4.93 -6.77 -21.29
C TYR A 359 -4.08 -6.28 -22.47
N ARG A 360 -2.80 -6.06 -22.20
CA ARG A 360 -1.77 -5.60 -23.13
C ARG A 360 -0.40 -6.05 -22.64
N GLU A 361 0.62 -5.92 -23.47
CA GLU A 361 1.98 -6.41 -23.18
C GLU A 361 2.55 -5.91 -21.83
N ASP A 362 2.27 -4.64 -21.50
CA ASP A 362 2.77 -3.99 -20.28
C ASP A 362 1.88 -4.21 -19.06
N HIS A 363 0.83 -5.02 -19.15
CA HIS A 363 0.06 -5.45 -17.97
C HIS A 363 0.77 -6.67 -17.38
N VAL A 364 1.35 -6.55 -16.18
CA VAL A 364 2.17 -7.62 -15.57
C VAL A 364 1.59 -8.21 -14.27
N ALA A 365 0.52 -7.65 -13.71
CA ALA A 365 -0.18 -8.23 -12.57
C ALA A 365 -1.61 -7.69 -12.42
N PRO A 366 -2.57 -8.47 -11.87
CA PRO A 366 -3.95 -8.04 -11.63
C PRO A 366 -4.07 -7.17 -10.36
N PHE A 367 -3.47 -5.98 -10.36
CA PHE A 367 -3.44 -5.10 -9.17
C PHE A 367 -4.77 -4.38 -8.90
N GLY A 368 -5.69 -4.33 -9.87
CA GLY A 368 -7.05 -3.83 -9.75
C GLY A 368 -7.92 -4.60 -8.75
N LEU A 369 -7.56 -5.86 -8.47
CA LEU A 369 -8.14 -6.66 -7.37
C LEU A 369 -8.15 -5.88 -6.05
N LEU A 370 -7.12 -5.08 -5.81
CA LEU A 370 -6.98 -4.25 -4.63
C LEU A 370 -8.15 -3.29 -4.44
N GLY A 371 -8.77 -2.83 -5.53
CA GLY A 371 -9.93 -1.94 -5.54
C GLY A 371 -11.27 -2.61 -5.26
N ASP A 372 -11.35 -3.94 -5.31
CA ASP A 372 -12.58 -4.67 -4.98
C ASP A 372 -12.89 -4.55 -3.47
N PRO A 373 -14.11 -4.16 -3.08
CA PRO A 373 -14.48 -3.98 -1.67
C PRO A 373 -14.42 -5.25 -0.80
N LEU A 374 -14.49 -6.44 -1.41
CA LEU A 374 -14.43 -7.73 -0.74
C LEU A 374 -13.06 -8.38 -0.93
N LEU A 375 -12.62 -8.52 -2.18
CA LEU A 375 -11.37 -9.21 -2.52
C LEU A 375 -10.14 -8.38 -2.19
N GLY A 376 -10.20 -7.06 -2.32
CA GLY A 376 -9.05 -6.19 -2.07
C GLY A 376 -8.55 -6.22 -0.62
N LEU A 377 -9.40 -6.64 0.32
CA LEU A 377 -9.02 -6.86 1.72
C LEU A 377 -8.25 -8.18 1.91
N LEU A 378 -8.47 -9.16 1.02
CA LEU A 378 -7.78 -10.46 1.06
C LEU A 378 -6.33 -10.36 0.58
N ILE A 379 -6.00 -9.35 -0.23
CA ILE A 379 -4.67 -9.17 -0.80
C ILE A 379 -3.79 -8.41 0.20
N THR A 380 -3.28 -9.14 1.20
CA THR A 380 -2.22 -8.64 2.09
C THR A 380 -0.89 -8.52 1.34
N PRO A 381 0.12 -7.79 1.87
CA PRO A 381 1.47 -7.76 1.28
C PRO A 381 2.05 -9.15 0.99
N GLU A 382 1.84 -10.12 1.88
CA GLU A 382 2.31 -11.50 1.75
C GLU A 382 1.60 -12.23 0.61
N ARG A 383 0.26 -12.11 0.56
CA ARG A 383 -0.56 -12.67 -0.52
C ARG A 383 -0.26 -12.01 -1.86
N GLY A 384 -0.05 -10.68 -1.88
CA GLY A 384 0.39 -9.93 -3.05
C GLY A 384 1.75 -10.42 -3.56
N ARG A 385 2.71 -10.65 -2.67
CA ARG A 385 4.00 -11.26 -3.03
C ARG A 385 3.82 -12.67 -3.59
N GLN A 386 2.93 -13.48 -3.01
CA GLN A 386 2.63 -14.82 -3.53
C GLN A 386 2.04 -14.77 -4.95
N LEU A 387 1.11 -13.84 -5.24
CA LEU A 387 0.59 -13.63 -6.62
C LEU A 387 1.74 -13.34 -7.59
N LEU A 388 2.67 -12.47 -7.19
CA LEU A 388 3.77 -12.01 -8.04
C LEU A 388 4.88 -13.04 -8.23
N MET A 389 5.11 -13.92 -7.25
CA MET A 389 6.04 -15.04 -7.37
C MET A 389 5.43 -16.24 -8.09
N THR A 390 4.12 -16.24 -8.35
CA THR A 390 3.46 -17.29 -9.11
C THR A 390 3.62 -17.02 -10.62
N PRO A 391 4.10 -18.00 -11.41
CA PRO A 391 4.14 -17.88 -12.87
C PRO A 391 2.75 -17.61 -13.43
N ARG A 392 2.64 -16.67 -14.38
CA ARG A 392 1.36 -16.19 -14.93
C ARG A 392 1.49 -15.80 -16.40
N ALA A 393 0.37 -15.46 -17.05
CA ALA A 393 0.32 -15.12 -18.48
C ALA A 393 0.89 -16.22 -19.39
N GLY A 394 0.65 -17.49 -19.04
CA GLY A 394 1.11 -18.65 -19.81
C GLY A 394 2.62 -18.94 -19.70
N GLN A 395 3.35 -18.25 -18.81
CA GLN A 395 4.76 -18.54 -18.56
C GLN A 395 4.94 -19.82 -17.73
N ALA A 396 5.92 -20.63 -18.12
CA ALA A 396 6.33 -21.80 -17.34
C ALA A 396 7.25 -21.38 -16.18
N GLY A 397 7.01 -21.92 -14.99
CA GLY A 397 7.87 -21.72 -13.83
C GLY A 397 7.50 -22.66 -12.69
N ALA A 398 8.35 -22.74 -11.66
CA ALA A 398 8.01 -23.46 -10.46
C ALA A 398 6.89 -22.70 -9.73
N ILE A 399 5.76 -23.36 -9.50
CA ILE A 399 4.71 -22.80 -8.64
C ILE A 399 5.30 -22.76 -7.23
N PRO A 400 5.45 -21.56 -6.61
CA PRO A 400 5.92 -21.48 -5.24
C PRO A 400 5.04 -22.34 -4.36
N THR A 401 5.65 -23.11 -3.45
CA THR A 401 4.85 -23.76 -2.40
C THR A 401 4.17 -22.63 -1.63
N PRO A 402 2.83 -22.68 -1.44
CA PRO A 402 2.13 -21.65 -0.68
C PRO A 402 2.86 -21.44 0.64
N VAL A 403 3.32 -20.22 0.90
CA VAL A 403 3.79 -19.87 2.24
C VAL A 403 2.54 -19.96 3.09
N ALA A 404 2.45 -20.99 3.93
CA ALA A 404 1.40 -21.03 4.93
C ALA A 404 1.58 -19.76 5.77
N VAL A 405 0.72 -18.78 5.56
CA VAL A 405 0.63 -17.66 6.49
C VAL A 405 0.38 -18.29 7.86
N GLU A 406 1.12 -17.92 8.90
CA GLU A 406 0.90 -18.47 10.25
C GLU A 406 -0.59 -18.30 10.61
N GLY A 407 -1.36 -19.41 10.57
CA GLY A 407 -2.82 -19.40 10.69
C GLY A 407 -3.59 -20.13 9.57
N GLU A 408 -3.05 -20.24 8.35
CA GLU A 408 -3.79 -20.72 7.14
C GLU A 408 -4.24 -22.20 7.15
N THR A 409 -3.90 -22.98 8.19
CA THR A 409 -4.27 -24.40 8.31
C THR A 409 -4.97 -24.75 9.61
N VAL A 410 -5.11 -23.81 10.55
CA VAL A 410 -5.81 -24.04 11.81
C VAL A 410 -7.22 -23.50 11.61
N ARG A 411 -8.24 -24.35 11.76
CA ARG A 411 -9.62 -23.86 11.86
C ARG A 411 -9.64 -22.80 12.96
N ASP A 412 -10.08 -21.59 12.64
CA ASP A 412 -10.18 -20.48 13.61
C ASP A 412 -10.90 -20.93 14.89
N GLY A 413 -11.88 -21.84 14.74
CA GLY A 413 -12.72 -22.29 15.85
C GLY A 413 -13.60 -21.14 16.33
N LEU A 414 -13.83 -21.07 17.64
CA LEU A 414 -14.60 -20.00 18.26
C LEU A 414 -13.81 -19.22 19.32
N ALA A 415 -12.76 -19.79 19.91
CA ALA A 415 -12.04 -19.17 21.02
C ALA A 415 -11.31 -17.87 20.66
N TRP A 416 -11.02 -17.63 19.38
CA TRP A 416 -10.44 -16.36 18.93
C TRP A 416 -11.34 -15.14 19.27
N LEU A 417 -12.66 -15.34 19.49
CA LEU A 417 -13.57 -14.28 19.94
C LEU A 417 -13.14 -13.66 21.28
N THR A 418 -12.38 -14.41 22.09
CA THR A 418 -11.81 -13.91 23.34
C THR A 418 -10.64 -12.95 23.11
N HIS A 419 -9.97 -13.00 21.95
CA HIS A 419 -8.81 -12.16 21.64
C HIS A 419 -9.26 -10.71 21.48
N ARG A 420 -9.22 -9.96 22.57
CA ARG A 420 -9.56 -8.53 22.55
C ARG A 420 -8.42 -7.77 21.90
N GLN A 421 -8.65 -7.28 20.69
CA GLN A 421 -7.69 -6.38 20.05
C GLN A 421 -7.64 -5.04 20.80
N PRO A 422 -6.45 -4.46 21.04
CA PRO A 422 -6.30 -3.20 21.76
C PRO A 422 -6.81 -1.98 20.99
N SER A 423 -7.09 -2.12 19.69
CA SER A 423 -7.60 -1.02 18.87
C SER A 423 -9.05 -0.68 19.25
N VAL A 424 -9.32 0.62 19.45
CA VAL A 424 -10.67 1.12 19.78
C VAL A 424 -11.68 0.76 18.67
N GLU A 425 -11.21 0.58 17.45
CA GLU A 425 -12.02 0.30 16.25
C GLU A 425 -12.54 -1.15 16.17
N LEU A 426 -11.88 -2.12 16.82
CA LEU A 426 -12.26 -3.54 16.83
C LEU A 426 -12.73 -4.02 18.21
N ARG A 427 -12.95 -3.10 19.14
CA ARG A 427 -13.33 -3.42 20.51
C ARG A 427 -14.75 -4.01 20.56
N ARG A 428 -14.84 -5.33 20.75
CA ARG A 428 -16.10 -6.04 21.04
C ARG A 428 -16.37 -6.04 22.54
N ASP A 429 -17.35 -5.26 22.98
CA ASP A 429 -17.77 -5.21 24.39
C ASP A 429 -18.78 -6.30 24.75
N ALA A 430 -19.53 -6.81 23.78
CA ALA A 430 -20.45 -7.96 23.87
C ALA A 430 -20.70 -8.51 22.46
N TYR A 431 -21.07 -9.78 22.35
CA TYR A 431 -21.47 -10.38 21.08
C TYR A 431 -22.53 -11.45 21.28
N ARG A 432 -23.28 -11.71 20.22
CA ARG A 432 -24.18 -12.87 20.14
C ARG A 432 -24.23 -13.38 18.72
N PHE A 433 -24.41 -14.68 18.57
CA PHE A 433 -24.53 -15.29 17.26
C PHE A 433 -25.42 -16.53 17.28
N VAL A 434 -25.95 -16.85 16.10
CA VAL A 434 -26.60 -18.12 15.83
C VAL A 434 -25.90 -18.82 14.67
N LEU A 435 -25.71 -20.13 14.81
CA LEU A 435 -25.21 -21.03 13.78
C LEU A 435 -26.36 -21.97 13.40
N VAL A 436 -26.61 -22.18 12.11
CA VAL A 436 -27.66 -23.09 11.61
C VAL A 436 -27.05 -24.07 10.61
N GLU A 437 -27.24 -25.35 10.85
CA GLU A 437 -26.59 -26.43 10.12
C GLU A 437 -27.24 -26.65 8.75
N GLY A 438 -26.42 -26.82 7.71
CA GLY A 438 -26.83 -27.33 6.41
C GLY A 438 -27.73 -26.42 5.56
N ILE A 439 -28.09 -25.24 6.05
CA ILE A 439 -28.86 -24.26 5.28
C ILE A 439 -27.92 -23.27 4.59
N ARG A 440 -28.40 -22.67 3.49
CA ARG A 440 -27.68 -21.61 2.78
C ARG A 440 -27.82 -20.26 3.50
N PRO A 441 -26.87 -19.32 3.35
CA PRO A 441 -27.00 -17.98 3.90
C PRO A 441 -28.28 -17.25 3.43
N ASP A 442 -28.66 -17.42 2.17
CA ASP A 442 -29.91 -16.88 1.61
C ASP A 442 -31.15 -17.37 2.37
N GLU A 443 -31.16 -18.64 2.75
CA GLU A 443 -32.25 -19.23 3.52
C GLU A 443 -32.24 -18.72 4.97
N LEU A 444 -31.06 -18.51 5.57
CA LEU A 444 -30.94 -17.88 6.88
C LEU A 444 -31.51 -16.46 6.86
N VAL A 445 -31.28 -15.71 5.79
CA VAL A 445 -31.82 -14.36 5.58
C VAL A 445 -33.35 -14.38 5.55
N GLU A 446 -33.95 -15.33 4.83
CA GLU A 446 -35.41 -15.49 4.79
C GLU A 446 -36.00 -15.90 6.14
N ARG A 447 -35.32 -16.77 6.89
CA ARG A 447 -35.80 -17.28 8.18
C ARG A 447 -35.62 -16.30 9.35
N PHE A 448 -34.58 -15.46 9.31
CA PHE A 448 -34.19 -14.61 10.45
C PHE A 448 -34.42 -13.11 10.22
N GLY A 449 -34.45 -12.69 8.96
CA GLY A 449 -34.52 -11.28 8.57
C GLY A 449 -35.89 -10.65 8.79
N THR A 450 -35.88 -9.36 9.13
CA THR A 450 -37.07 -8.50 9.14
C THR A 450 -37.17 -7.63 7.88
N GLY A 451 -36.21 -7.76 6.96
CA GLY A 451 -36.07 -6.95 5.75
C GLY A 451 -35.06 -7.57 4.78
N PRO A 452 -34.77 -6.90 3.64
CA PRO A 452 -33.80 -7.39 2.67
C PRO A 452 -32.37 -7.35 3.23
N LEU A 453 -31.48 -8.12 2.60
CA LEU A 453 -30.04 -8.02 2.81
C LEU A 453 -29.57 -6.60 2.44
N GLU A 454 -28.73 -6.01 3.28
CA GLU A 454 -28.18 -4.67 3.11
C GLU A 454 -26.69 -4.72 2.73
N LEU A 455 -26.05 -3.54 2.66
CA LEU A 455 -24.66 -3.38 2.22
C LEU A 455 -23.69 -4.25 3.03
N VAL A 456 -22.62 -4.69 2.38
CA VAL A 456 -21.52 -5.38 3.07
C VAL A 456 -20.80 -4.39 4.01
N ALA A 457 -20.56 -4.81 5.24
CA ALA A 457 -19.96 -3.96 6.28
C ALA A 457 -18.83 -4.69 7.01
N SER A 458 -17.73 -3.97 7.24
CA SER A 458 -16.74 -4.37 8.23
C SER A 458 -17.23 -4.05 9.64
N GLU A 459 -16.53 -4.55 10.66
CA GLU A 459 -16.81 -4.18 12.06
C GLU A 459 -16.75 -2.66 12.27
N ARG A 460 -15.79 -1.97 11.64
CA ARG A 460 -15.67 -0.51 11.70
C ARG A 460 -16.86 0.18 11.02
N ASP A 461 -17.14 -0.24 9.79
CA ASP A 461 -18.24 0.34 9.00
C ASP A 461 -19.60 0.18 9.68
N PHE A 462 -19.79 -0.96 10.36
CA PHE A 462 -21.03 -1.29 11.03
C PHE A 462 -21.49 -0.20 12.00
N TRP A 463 -20.58 0.51 12.67
CA TRP A 463 -20.93 1.56 13.64
C TRP A 463 -21.28 2.90 12.98
N ASP A 464 -20.73 3.18 11.80
CA ASP A 464 -20.89 4.45 11.08
C ASP A 464 -22.01 4.43 10.03
N LEU A 465 -22.48 3.24 9.64
CA LEU A 465 -23.51 3.09 8.62
C LEU A 465 -24.87 3.67 9.10
N PRO A 466 -25.53 4.50 8.27
CA PRO A 466 -26.83 5.09 8.57
C PRO A 466 -27.95 4.06 8.36
N PHE A 467 -27.98 3.04 9.21
CA PHE A 467 -29.07 2.08 9.23
C PHE A 467 -30.31 2.72 9.88
N SER A 468 -31.32 2.97 9.06
CA SER A 468 -32.61 3.63 9.35
C SER A 468 -32.59 5.17 9.54
N ARG A 469 -33.61 5.82 8.96
CA ARG A 469 -33.77 7.28 8.80
C ARG A 469 -34.05 8.06 10.10
N GLU A 470 -33.95 7.43 11.26
CA GLU A 470 -34.07 8.07 12.56
C GLU A 470 -32.97 7.51 13.46
N ARG A 471 -31.95 8.32 13.73
CA ARG A 471 -30.79 8.04 14.60
C ARG A 471 -31.14 7.59 16.03
N GLU A 472 -32.42 7.42 16.37
CA GLU A 472 -32.90 7.17 17.74
C GLU A 472 -33.29 5.72 18.05
N ARG A 473 -33.38 4.78 17.10
CA ARG A 473 -33.65 3.36 17.42
C ARG A 473 -33.02 2.37 16.44
N ARG A 474 -31.75 2.03 16.64
CA ARG A 474 -31.14 0.90 15.92
C ARG A 474 -31.77 -0.41 16.42
N GLY A 475 -32.49 -1.12 15.55
CA GLY A 475 -32.94 -2.49 15.80
C GLY A 475 -31.76 -3.48 15.78
N SER A 476 -32.02 -4.77 16.06
CA SER A 476 -30.99 -5.83 15.98
C SER A 476 -30.54 -6.00 14.53
N VAL A 477 -29.25 -5.89 14.26
CA VAL A 477 -28.66 -6.10 12.92
C VAL A 477 -27.51 -7.09 13.05
N ALA A 478 -27.52 -8.14 12.24
CA ALA A 478 -26.47 -9.15 12.24
C ALA A 478 -25.70 -9.14 10.91
N ARG A 479 -24.42 -9.51 10.97
CA ARG A 479 -23.60 -9.85 9.81
C ARG A 479 -23.79 -11.32 9.49
N ILE A 480 -24.10 -11.63 8.24
CA ILE A 480 -24.48 -12.98 7.79
C ILE A 480 -23.36 -13.61 6.97
N GLY A 481 -23.12 -14.90 7.17
CA GLY A 481 -22.16 -15.67 6.38
C GLY A 481 -22.38 -17.17 6.49
N ALA A 482 -21.46 -17.94 5.95
CA ALA A 482 -21.37 -19.38 6.14
C ALA A 482 -19.92 -19.86 6.18
N LEU A 483 -19.67 -20.88 6.98
CA LEU A 483 -18.39 -21.58 7.07
C LEU A 483 -18.63 -23.03 7.51
N ASP A 484 -17.85 -23.98 6.99
CA ASP A 484 -17.89 -25.40 7.39
C ASP A 484 -19.29 -26.06 7.37
N GLY A 485 -20.15 -25.65 6.43
CA GLY A 485 -21.53 -26.18 6.32
C GLY A 485 -22.54 -25.58 7.30
N TRP A 486 -22.16 -24.53 8.03
CA TRP A 486 -23.02 -23.78 8.93
C TRP A 486 -23.21 -22.35 8.42
N SER A 487 -24.47 -21.91 8.30
CA SER A 487 -24.77 -20.49 8.11
C SER A 487 -24.83 -19.79 9.45
N PHE A 488 -24.30 -18.57 9.53
CA PHE A 488 -24.21 -17.82 10.78
C PHE A 488 -24.82 -16.42 10.66
N ALA A 489 -25.35 -15.94 11.77
CA ALA A 489 -25.69 -14.53 11.97
C ALA A 489 -24.97 -14.03 13.22
N PHE A 490 -24.07 -13.06 13.07
CA PHE A 490 -23.21 -12.53 14.12
C PHE A 490 -23.52 -11.06 14.41
N GLU A 491 -23.77 -10.72 15.67
CA GLU A 491 -24.06 -9.36 16.10
C GLU A 491 -23.04 -8.90 17.16
N SER A 492 -22.29 -7.86 16.81
CA SER A 492 -21.49 -7.07 17.75
C SER A 492 -22.40 -6.05 18.43
N ALA A 493 -22.38 -5.99 19.76
CA ALA A 493 -23.25 -5.10 20.52
C ALA A 493 -22.50 -4.33 21.61
N ARG A 494 -22.91 -3.08 21.86
CA ARG A 494 -22.46 -2.31 23.04
C ARG A 494 -23.45 -2.55 24.17
N ARG A 495 -23.20 -3.59 24.99
CA ARG A 495 -24.01 -3.98 26.16
C ARG A 495 -25.53 -4.02 25.86
N PRO A 496 -26.00 -5.02 25.10
CA PRO A 496 -27.41 -5.15 24.77
C PRO A 496 -28.31 -5.33 26.00
N GLY A 497 -27.72 -5.80 27.11
CA GLY A 497 -28.41 -6.15 28.33
C GLY A 497 -29.12 -7.50 28.16
N PHE A 498 -29.08 -8.33 29.20
CA PHE A 498 -29.67 -9.66 29.16
C PHE A 498 -30.85 -9.80 30.12
N ASP A 499 -31.92 -10.44 29.63
CA ASP A 499 -33.05 -10.87 30.46
C ASP A 499 -33.55 -12.24 29.95
N ARG A 500 -33.23 -13.29 30.69
CA ARG A 500 -33.60 -14.67 30.37
C ARG A 500 -35.11 -14.84 30.17
N ALA A 501 -35.94 -14.15 30.95
CA ALA A 501 -37.41 -14.28 30.86
C ALA A 501 -37.96 -13.68 29.56
N ARG A 502 -37.22 -12.76 28.95
CA ARG A 502 -37.58 -12.07 27.71
C ARG A 502 -36.91 -12.65 26.46
N LEU A 503 -35.97 -13.57 26.62
CA LEU A 503 -35.28 -14.20 25.50
C LEU A 503 -36.29 -14.81 24.50
N THR A 504 -36.09 -14.55 23.21
CA THR A 504 -36.94 -15.04 22.12
C THR A 504 -36.48 -16.39 21.57
N HIS A 505 -35.31 -16.89 22.01
CA HIS A 505 -34.71 -18.16 21.57
C HIS A 505 -34.64 -18.27 20.04
N PRO A 506 -33.86 -17.40 19.35
CA PRO A 506 -33.85 -17.34 17.89
C PRO A 506 -33.51 -18.69 17.25
N GLY A 507 -32.59 -19.48 17.84
CA GLY A 507 -32.24 -20.81 17.36
C GLY A 507 -33.44 -21.77 17.23
N THR A 508 -34.46 -21.67 18.08
CA THR A 508 -35.64 -22.54 18.02
C THR A 508 -36.36 -22.40 16.69
N GLY A 509 -36.72 -21.18 16.28
CA GLY A 509 -37.38 -20.96 15.00
C GLY A 509 -36.50 -21.32 13.80
N LEU A 510 -35.20 -21.04 13.90
CA LEU A 510 -34.23 -21.26 12.83
C LEU A 510 -33.91 -22.74 12.59
N SER A 511 -34.01 -23.57 13.62
CA SER A 511 -33.70 -25.00 13.57
C SER A 511 -34.74 -25.88 12.86
N ARG A 512 -35.84 -25.35 12.31
CA ARG A 512 -36.86 -26.19 11.63
C ARG A 512 -36.23 -27.02 10.51
N GLY A 513 -36.35 -28.35 10.58
CA GLY A 513 -35.74 -29.30 9.64
C GLY A 513 -34.22 -29.44 9.76
N THR A 514 -33.59 -28.90 10.80
CA THR A 514 -32.14 -28.93 11.01
C THR A 514 -31.78 -28.70 12.49
N ARG A 515 -30.56 -28.25 12.78
CA ARG A 515 -30.05 -27.88 14.10
C ARG A 515 -29.56 -26.43 14.10
N ALA A 516 -29.71 -25.75 15.23
CA ALA A 516 -29.19 -24.41 15.45
C ALA A 516 -28.55 -24.25 16.83
N LEU A 517 -27.44 -23.52 16.88
CA LEU A 517 -26.72 -23.18 18.11
C LEU A 517 -26.83 -21.67 18.33
N THR A 518 -27.20 -21.26 19.53
CA THR A 518 -27.24 -19.84 19.92
C THR A 518 -26.23 -19.59 21.01
N VAL A 519 -25.37 -18.59 20.83
CA VAL A 519 -24.38 -18.15 21.82
C VAL A 519 -24.57 -16.66 22.08
N TRP A 520 -24.48 -16.26 23.35
CA TRP A 520 -24.47 -14.87 23.77
C TRP A 520 -23.44 -14.70 24.87
N TRP A 521 -22.58 -13.71 24.68
CA TRP A 521 -21.61 -13.28 25.67
C TRP A 521 -21.69 -11.78 25.94
N GLU A 522 -21.66 -11.40 27.22
CA GLU A 522 -21.38 -10.05 27.70
C GLU A 522 -20.64 -10.16 29.05
N PRO A 523 -19.99 -9.09 29.55
CA PRO A 523 -19.25 -9.17 30.81
C PRO A 523 -20.11 -9.71 31.97
N GLY A 524 -19.72 -10.86 32.54
CA GLY A 524 -20.46 -11.55 33.60
C GLY A 524 -21.56 -12.51 33.13
N LEU A 525 -21.76 -12.68 31.82
CA LEU A 525 -22.79 -13.55 31.23
C LEU A 525 -22.21 -14.46 30.13
N PHE A 526 -22.58 -15.74 30.20
CA PHE A 526 -22.48 -16.65 29.06
C PHE A 526 -23.77 -17.45 28.91
N HIS A 527 -24.38 -17.39 27.72
CA HIS A 527 -25.55 -18.20 27.38
C HIS A 527 -25.28 -19.04 26.14
N PHE A 528 -25.69 -20.31 26.23
CA PHE A 528 -25.66 -21.26 25.13
C PHE A 528 -26.99 -22.01 25.04
N ALA A 529 -27.48 -22.23 23.83
CA ALA A 529 -28.65 -23.06 23.56
C ALA A 529 -28.47 -23.87 22.28
N CYS A 530 -28.87 -25.14 22.32
CA CYS A 530 -28.98 -26.02 21.16
C CYS A 530 -30.46 -26.30 20.87
N ALA A 531 -30.89 -26.02 19.65
CA ALA A 531 -32.22 -26.33 19.16
C ALA A 531 -32.14 -27.26 17.95
N GLU A 532 -33.12 -28.14 17.81
CA GLU A 532 -33.22 -29.10 16.72
C GLU A 532 -34.69 -29.25 16.33
N ASP A 533 -34.95 -29.19 15.03
CA ASP A 533 -36.28 -29.31 14.42
C ASP A 533 -37.38 -28.46 15.08
N GLY A 534 -37.06 -27.21 15.41
CA GLY A 534 -38.04 -26.29 16.00
C GLY A 534 -38.20 -26.41 17.51
N GLU A 535 -37.43 -27.26 18.19
CA GLU A 535 -37.49 -27.46 19.63
C GLU A 535 -36.13 -27.23 20.31
N GLN A 536 -36.12 -26.57 21.47
CA GLN A 536 -34.89 -26.41 22.25
C GLN A 536 -34.57 -27.73 22.97
N ARG A 537 -33.44 -28.37 22.61
CA ARG A 537 -32.98 -29.63 23.22
C ARG A 537 -32.41 -29.40 24.61
N TYR A 538 -31.45 -28.49 24.69
CA TYR A 538 -30.82 -28.11 25.94
C TYR A 538 -30.22 -26.70 25.86
N ALA A 539 -30.07 -26.06 27.01
CA ALA A 539 -29.50 -24.73 27.12
C ALA A 539 -28.94 -24.50 28.52
N PHE A 540 -27.96 -23.63 28.63
CA PHE A 540 -27.53 -23.08 29.92
C PHE A 540 -27.31 -21.57 29.84
N THR A 541 -27.41 -20.94 30.99
CA THR A 541 -27.03 -19.54 31.21
C THR A 541 -26.24 -19.47 32.51
N VAL A 542 -25.05 -18.89 32.45
CA VAL A 542 -24.28 -18.49 33.63
C VAL A 542 -24.28 -16.96 33.65
N HIS A 543 -24.83 -16.38 34.71
CA HIS A 543 -24.90 -14.93 34.90
C HIS A 543 -24.46 -14.62 36.33
N GLU A 544 -23.27 -14.05 36.48
CA GLU A 544 -22.63 -13.94 37.79
C GLU A 544 -22.69 -15.32 38.51
N ALA A 545 -23.07 -15.36 39.79
CA ALA A 545 -23.17 -16.60 40.55
C ALA A 545 -24.37 -17.49 40.15
N GLU A 546 -25.29 -17.01 39.31
CA GLU A 546 -26.50 -17.74 38.93
C GLU A 546 -26.26 -18.69 37.75
N ARG A 547 -26.72 -19.94 37.90
CA ARG A 547 -26.63 -20.98 36.86
C ARG A 547 -28.02 -21.54 36.57
N HIS A 548 -28.43 -21.42 35.32
CA HIS A 548 -29.66 -22.02 34.82
C HIS A 548 -29.34 -23.08 33.78
N ARG A 549 -30.04 -24.22 33.86
CA ARG A 549 -29.94 -25.32 32.90
C ARG A 549 -31.33 -25.75 32.48
N THR A 550 -31.44 -26.17 31.23
CA THR A 550 -32.65 -26.74 30.64
C THR A 550 -32.23 -27.92 29.77
N GLY A 551 -32.94 -29.04 29.87
CA GLY A 551 -32.65 -30.25 29.09
C GLY A 551 -31.40 -31.01 29.56
N ASP A 552 -31.10 -32.10 28.86
CA ASP A 552 -29.97 -32.99 29.14
C ASP A 552 -28.72 -32.47 28.40
N ILE A 553 -27.87 -31.71 29.11
CA ILE A 553 -26.65 -31.12 28.57
C ILE A 553 -25.54 -32.18 28.55
N PRO A 554 -24.81 -32.38 27.43
CA PRO A 554 -23.64 -33.25 27.38
C PRO A 554 -22.57 -32.88 28.42
N ASP A 555 -21.86 -33.88 28.95
CA ASP A 555 -20.87 -33.68 30.02
C ASP A 555 -19.77 -32.68 29.60
N GLU A 556 -19.36 -32.73 28.33
CA GLU A 556 -18.36 -31.84 27.74
C GLU A 556 -18.80 -30.37 27.74
N LEU A 557 -20.12 -30.12 27.75
CA LEU A 557 -20.74 -28.79 27.75
C LEU A 557 -21.32 -28.41 29.12
N SER A 558 -21.04 -29.19 30.17
CA SER A 558 -21.55 -28.91 31.51
C SER A 558 -21.01 -27.57 32.03
N PRO A 559 -21.87 -26.63 32.45
CA PRO A 559 -21.41 -25.32 32.93
C PRO A 559 -20.58 -25.44 34.22
N ASP A 560 -20.64 -26.55 34.96
CA ASP A 560 -19.76 -26.80 36.12
C ASP A 560 -18.30 -27.03 35.72
N HIS A 561 -18.07 -27.59 34.54
CA HIS A 561 -16.73 -27.81 34.00
C HIS A 561 -16.22 -26.59 33.22
N LEU A 562 -17.12 -25.93 32.49
CA LEU A 562 -16.80 -24.77 31.68
C LEU A 562 -16.54 -23.51 32.53
N PHE A 563 -17.31 -23.33 33.60
CA PHE A 563 -17.19 -22.21 34.53
C PHE A 563 -16.96 -22.80 35.94
N PRO A 564 -15.73 -23.04 36.37
CA PRO A 564 -15.46 -23.65 37.68
C PRO A 564 -15.64 -22.65 38.85
N ASP A 565 -15.55 -21.35 38.59
CA ASP A 565 -15.72 -20.32 39.62
C ASP A 565 -17.21 -20.18 40.01
N PRO A 566 -17.58 -20.37 41.30
CA PRO A 566 -18.94 -20.14 41.76
C PRO A 566 -19.43 -18.70 41.61
N ALA A 567 -18.53 -17.71 41.45
CA ALA A 567 -18.87 -16.31 41.22
C ALA A 567 -19.38 -16.00 39.79
N GLY A 568 -19.28 -16.96 38.86
CA GLY A 568 -19.70 -16.80 37.48
C GLY A 568 -18.54 -16.76 36.49
N PRO A 569 -18.78 -16.31 35.24
CA PRO A 569 -17.72 -16.14 34.26
C PRO A 569 -16.68 -15.16 34.79
N ALA A 570 -15.43 -15.60 34.89
CA ALA A 570 -14.33 -14.79 35.40
C ALA A 570 -14.18 -13.46 34.62
N THR A 571 -13.55 -12.48 35.26
CA THR A 571 -13.17 -11.23 34.59
C THR A 571 -12.03 -11.43 33.59
N ASP A 572 -11.28 -12.54 33.72
CA ASP A 572 -10.31 -12.98 32.72
C ASP A 572 -10.99 -13.81 31.61
N LEU A 573 -10.30 -13.96 30.48
CA LEU A 573 -10.86 -14.51 29.25
C LEU A 573 -10.88 -16.05 29.20
N SER A 574 -10.43 -16.72 30.27
CA SER A 574 -10.14 -18.15 30.26
C SER A 574 -11.39 -19.03 30.27
N ASP A 575 -12.43 -18.61 31.00
CA ASP A 575 -13.72 -19.31 31.05
C ASP A 575 -14.48 -19.20 29.72
N GLU A 576 -14.45 -18.02 29.10
CA GLU A 576 -15.05 -17.77 27.79
C GLU A 576 -14.40 -18.64 26.71
N SER A 577 -13.06 -18.66 26.65
CA SER A 577 -12.31 -19.46 25.67
C SER A 577 -12.64 -20.94 25.82
N ARG A 578 -12.67 -21.45 27.06
CA ARG A 578 -12.98 -22.86 27.33
C ARG A 578 -14.38 -23.25 26.87
N ALA A 579 -15.37 -22.41 27.13
CA ALA A 579 -16.75 -22.65 26.70
C ALA A 579 -16.87 -22.65 25.16
N LEU A 580 -16.23 -21.69 24.49
CA LEU A 580 -16.21 -21.60 23.04
C LEU A 580 -15.47 -22.77 22.38
N ASP A 581 -14.35 -23.21 22.93
CA ASP A 581 -13.60 -24.38 22.45
C ASP A 581 -14.38 -25.68 22.62
N ALA A 582 -15.08 -25.84 23.74
CA ALA A 582 -15.93 -27.00 23.98
C ALA A 582 -17.09 -27.05 22.97
N ILE A 583 -17.73 -25.90 22.68
CA ILE A 583 -18.77 -25.79 21.65
C ILE A 583 -18.19 -26.10 20.26
N ALA A 584 -17.08 -25.47 19.88
CA ALA A 584 -16.43 -25.68 18.60
C ALA A 584 -16.07 -27.14 18.38
N THR A 585 -15.51 -27.80 19.40
CA THR A 585 -15.12 -29.22 19.35
C THR A 585 -16.33 -30.14 19.28
N THR A 586 -17.37 -29.89 20.08
CA THR A 586 -18.55 -30.76 20.17
C THR A 586 -19.36 -30.77 18.87
N PHE A 587 -19.48 -29.62 18.20
CA PHE A 587 -20.29 -29.48 16.99
C PHE A 587 -19.47 -29.40 15.70
N GLY A 588 -18.14 -29.32 15.79
CA GLY A 588 -17.27 -29.13 14.64
C GLY A 588 -17.49 -27.78 13.95
N VAL A 589 -17.81 -26.74 14.73
CA VAL A 589 -18.17 -25.40 14.22
C VAL A 589 -17.04 -24.39 14.37
N SER A 590 -17.04 -23.40 13.48
CA SER A 590 -16.09 -22.30 13.45
C SER A 590 -16.80 -21.01 13.00
N LEU A 591 -16.16 -19.86 13.26
CA LEU A 591 -16.53 -18.57 12.67
C LEU A 591 -15.29 -17.97 12.00
N PRO A 592 -15.42 -17.34 10.82
CA PRO A 592 -14.28 -16.79 10.08
C PRO A 592 -13.75 -15.55 10.77
N GLN A 593 -12.60 -15.66 11.43
CA GLN A 593 -11.98 -14.55 12.17
C GLN A 593 -11.70 -13.38 11.22
N PHE A 594 -11.01 -13.65 10.11
CA PHE A 594 -10.64 -12.61 9.17
C PHE A 594 -11.86 -11.86 8.61
N ALA A 595 -12.91 -12.59 8.20
CA ALA A 595 -14.12 -11.98 7.66
C ALA A 595 -14.86 -11.09 8.68
N LEU A 596 -14.82 -11.47 9.97
CA LEU A 596 -15.48 -10.73 11.04
C LEU A 596 -14.65 -9.56 11.59
N ASP A 597 -13.32 -9.66 11.60
CA ASP A 597 -12.40 -8.60 12.07
C ASP A 597 -12.09 -7.59 10.96
N HIS A 598 -11.69 -8.08 9.79
CA HIS A 598 -11.05 -7.29 8.74
C HIS A 598 -11.82 -7.26 7.44
N GLY A 599 -12.61 -8.30 7.15
CA GLY A 599 -13.44 -8.42 5.96
C GLY A 599 -14.73 -7.61 6.01
N ARG A 600 -15.61 -7.87 5.04
CA ARG A 600 -16.93 -7.27 4.96
C ARG A 600 -17.96 -8.36 4.68
N LEU A 601 -18.99 -8.40 5.52
CA LEU A 601 -20.09 -9.34 5.41
C LEU A 601 -21.40 -8.59 5.17
N PRO A 602 -22.36 -9.17 4.43
CA PRO A 602 -23.69 -8.62 4.30
C PRO A 602 -24.35 -8.38 5.67
N THR A 603 -25.02 -7.24 5.81
CA THR A 603 -25.80 -6.93 7.03
C THR A 603 -27.27 -7.24 6.83
N LEU A 604 -27.91 -7.71 7.89
CA LEU A 604 -29.32 -8.09 7.90
C LEU A 604 -30.01 -7.49 9.13
N PRO A 605 -31.06 -6.67 8.98
CA PRO A 605 -31.99 -6.38 10.06
C PRO A 605 -32.67 -7.67 10.53
N THR A 606 -32.57 -7.97 11.81
CA THR A 606 -33.04 -9.24 12.42
C THR A 606 -34.12 -8.99 13.46
N HIS A 607 -34.88 -10.03 13.77
CA HIS A 607 -35.82 -9.98 14.87
C HIS A 607 -35.12 -9.68 16.21
N PRO A 608 -35.71 -8.86 17.10
CA PRO A 608 -35.16 -8.64 18.43
C PRO A 608 -34.96 -9.95 19.19
N TRP A 609 -33.78 -10.10 19.81
CA TRP A 609 -33.44 -11.28 20.62
C TRP A 609 -34.13 -11.26 21.98
N LEU A 610 -34.65 -10.10 22.39
CA LEU A 610 -35.43 -9.92 23.60
C LEU A 610 -36.82 -9.37 23.25
N ARG A 611 -37.87 -9.95 23.84
CA ARG A 611 -39.23 -9.43 23.76
C ARG A 611 -39.27 -8.01 24.35
N PRO A 612 -40.05 -7.07 23.79
CA PRO A 612 -40.23 -5.74 24.38
C PRO A 612 -40.72 -5.83 25.83
N GLN A 613 -40.32 -4.88 26.69
CA GLN A 613 -40.94 -4.77 28.01
C GLN A 613 -42.43 -4.46 27.86
N ALA A 614 -43.27 -5.01 28.75
CA ALA A 614 -44.70 -4.69 28.75
C ALA A 614 -44.90 -3.17 28.91
N PRO A 615 -45.88 -2.57 28.21
CA PRO A 615 -46.15 -1.14 28.33
C PRO A 615 -46.58 -0.82 29.77
N GLY A 616 -45.68 -0.21 30.55
CA GLY A 616 -45.85 0.05 31.98
C GLY A 616 -44.55 0.11 32.80
N GLY A 617 -43.43 -0.38 32.26
CA GLY A 617 -42.10 -0.22 32.87
C GLY A 617 -41.53 1.20 32.70
N THR A 618 -41.00 1.78 33.77
CA THR A 618 -40.49 3.16 33.80
C THR A 618 -39.15 3.25 33.03
N GLU A 619 -39.18 3.71 31.78
CA GLU A 619 -37.97 4.13 31.06
C GLU A 619 -37.59 5.56 31.49
N ALA A 620 -36.43 5.72 32.15
CA ALA A 620 -35.85 7.03 32.37
C ALA A 620 -35.27 7.57 31.05
N ARG A 621 -36.01 8.49 30.41
CA ARG A 621 -35.51 9.25 29.24
C ARG A 621 -34.55 10.34 29.73
N LEU A 622 -33.27 10.21 29.39
CA LEU A 622 -32.31 11.32 29.47
C LEU A 622 -32.19 11.96 28.09
N THR A 623 -32.84 13.11 27.92
CA THR A 623 -32.75 13.96 26.73
C THR A 623 -31.57 14.92 26.89
N PHE A 624 -30.55 14.82 26.04
CA PHE A 624 -29.48 15.82 25.97
C PHE A 624 -29.75 16.80 24.84
N THR A 625 -30.23 18.00 25.20
CA THR A 625 -30.38 19.12 24.27
C THR A 625 -29.05 19.86 24.15
N ARG A 626 -28.38 19.75 23.00
CA ARG A 626 -27.20 20.56 22.69
C ARG A 626 -27.69 21.95 22.25
N HIS A 627 -27.56 22.96 23.13
CA HIS A 627 -27.75 24.35 22.73
C HIS A 627 -26.60 24.78 21.82
N ARG A 628 -26.96 25.43 20.71
CA ARG A 628 -26.08 25.86 19.61
C ARG A 628 -24.99 26.82 20.05
#